data_AF-A0A920CCC8-F1
#
_entry.id   AF-A0A920CCC8-F1
#
_cell.length_a   1.000
_cell.length_b   1.000
_cell.length_c   1.000
_cell.angle_alpha   90.00
_cell.angle_beta   90.00
_cell.angle_gamma   90.00
#
_symmetry.space_group_name_H-M   'P 1'
#
loop_
_entity.id
_entity.type
_entity.pdbx_description
1 polymer ?
#
loop_
_entity_poly.entity_id
_entity_poly.type
_entity_poly.pdbx_seq_one_letter_code
_entity_poly.pdbx_strand_id
1 'polypeptide(L)'
;MKRLLFIAAYVCTICVLSGCDGFYQAIEKDTVMVKHIAKDSDAKLVEYNGMLSQETVTRLSINAVNKFYHLKLTSDQVRIGIYSMSQKELENLLAMMEGNYKNYENFKAAGEREKKALKRIGKRITQFTDGLTFVSLQGKTDQSGFEVLMNPKDGKVESIMQRGAEYFNDATGSDMNSKMIPKGLSGEEMVHKAEKYLAQIEGTAASAYQLDYQYSYGTTQELYYRTKEPDVGELRLVIDTNAGEFIGFDKDNLSEMWFYNN
;
A
#
# COMPACT_ATOMS: atom_id res chain seq x y z
N MET A 1 68.40 -13.31 49.67
CA MET A 1 67.11 -13.94 49.33
C MET A 1 66.04 -12.98 48.79
N LYS A 2 65.92 -11.73 49.28
CA LYS A 2 64.92 -10.77 48.75
C LYS A 2 65.17 -10.24 47.31
N ARG A 3 66.43 -10.24 46.83
CA ARG A 3 66.77 -9.78 45.46
C ARG A 3 66.48 -10.81 44.35
N LEU A 4 66.46 -12.11 44.67
CA LEU A 4 66.14 -13.17 43.70
C LEU A 4 64.63 -13.30 43.45
N LEU A 5 63.82 -13.06 44.48
CA LEU A 5 62.35 -13.04 44.37
C LEU A 5 61.83 -11.90 43.47
N PHE A 6 62.50 -10.74 43.47
CA PHE A 6 62.14 -9.63 42.59
C PHE A 6 62.46 -9.89 41.12
N ILE A 7 63.55 -10.60 40.82
CA ILE A 7 63.93 -10.96 39.45
C ILE A 7 62.98 -12.03 38.90
N ALA A 8 62.61 -13.02 39.72
CA ALA A 8 61.63 -14.04 39.32
C ALA A 8 60.23 -13.44 39.05
N ALA A 9 59.79 -12.46 39.86
CA ALA A 9 58.52 -11.79 39.65
C ALA A 9 58.50 -10.91 38.38
N TYR A 10 59.64 -10.32 38.00
CA TYR A 10 59.77 -9.50 36.79
C TYR A 10 59.79 -10.34 35.50
N VAL A 11 60.46 -11.50 35.53
CA VAL A 11 60.46 -12.44 34.39
C VAL A 11 59.07 -13.04 34.18
N CYS A 12 58.34 -13.37 35.25
CA CYS A 12 56.96 -13.85 35.12
C CYS A 12 56.00 -12.78 34.58
N THR A 13 56.20 -11.48 34.85
CA THR A 13 55.34 -10.42 34.30
C THR A 13 55.63 -10.13 32.83
N ILE A 14 56.89 -10.26 32.38
CA ILE A 14 57.22 -10.14 30.95
C ILE A 14 56.58 -11.28 30.13
N CYS A 15 56.53 -12.51 30.67
CA CYS A 15 55.88 -13.64 29.98
C CYS A 15 54.34 -13.52 29.90
N VAL A 16 53.70 -12.72 30.75
CA VAL A 16 52.24 -12.50 30.73
C VAL A 16 51.87 -11.29 29.86
N LEU A 17 52.79 -10.36 29.63
CA LEU A 17 52.61 -9.22 28.72
C LEU A 17 53.03 -9.54 27.27
N SER A 18 53.86 -10.56 27.04
CA SER A 18 53.99 -11.19 25.73
C SER A 18 52.79 -12.11 25.48
N GLY A 19 51.60 -11.51 25.41
CA GLY A 19 50.35 -12.22 25.13
C GLY A 19 50.47 -13.04 23.85
N CYS A 20 50.34 -14.36 24.00
CA CYS A 20 49.74 -15.33 23.09
C CYS A 20 49.65 -14.98 21.59
N ASP A 21 50.77 -14.78 20.91
CA ASP A 21 50.83 -14.91 19.43
C ASP A 21 50.75 -16.38 18.96
N GLY A 22 50.65 -17.34 19.90
CA GLY A 22 50.75 -18.78 19.62
C GLY A 22 49.48 -19.62 19.81
N PHE A 23 48.33 -19.03 20.15
CA PHE A 23 47.08 -19.79 20.38
C PHE A 23 45.90 -19.38 19.49
N TYR A 24 46.09 -18.43 18.60
CA TYR A 24 45.23 -18.25 17.44
C TYR A 24 46.02 -18.67 16.21
N GLN A 25 45.71 -19.84 15.66
CA GLN A 25 45.83 -19.98 14.21
C GLN A 25 44.89 -18.91 13.65
N ALA A 26 45.48 -17.82 13.14
CA ALA A 26 44.78 -17.00 12.18
C ALA A 26 44.44 -17.97 11.03
N ILE A 27 43.21 -18.48 11.03
CA ILE A 27 42.55 -18.80 9.79
C ILE A 27 42.75 -17.53 8.98
N GLU A 28 43.50 -17.61 7.87
CA GLU A 28 43.54 -16.52 6.91
C GLU A 28 42.11 -16.05 6.79
N LYS A 29 41.84 -14.81 7.20
CA LYS A 29 40.60 -14.19 6.78
C LYS A 29 40.70 -14.28 5.28
N ASP A 30 39.97 -15.25 4.70
CA ASP A 30 39.46 -15.15 3.37
C ASP A 30 39.11 -13.68 3.26
N THR A 31 39.94 -13.00 2.46
CA THR A 31 39.69 -11.68 1.91
C THR A 31 38.20 -11.58 1.89
N VAL A 32 37.61 -10.73 2.74
CA VAL A 32 36.20 -10.44 2.59
C VAL A 32 36.16 -10.05 1.14
N MET A 33 35.56 -10.92 0.32
CA MET A 33 35.11 -10.52 -0.98
C MET A 33 34.17 -9.40 -0.58
N VAL A 34 34.70 -8.16 -0.57
CA VAL A 34 34.07 -7.10 -1.30
C VAL A 34 33.80 -7.82 -2.59
N LYS A 35 32.58 -8.36 -2.70
CA LYS A 35 32.09 -8.90 -3.93
C LYS A 35 32.30 -7.70 -4.81
N HIS A 36 33.40 -7.73 -5.56
CA HIS A 36 33.64 -6.82 -6.63
C HIS A 36 32.33 -7.00 -7.36
N ILE A 37 31.45 -6.00 -7.25
CA ILE A 37 30.29 -5.95 -8.11
C ILE A 37 31.00 -5.86 -9.42
N ALA A 38 31.17 -7.02 -10.07
CA ALA A 38 31.58 -7.07 -11.42
C ALA A 38 30.69 -6.00 -12.05
N LYS A 39 31.31 -5.07 -12.77
CA LYS A 39 30.59 -4.56 -13.93
C LYS A 39 30.38 -5.78 -14.81
N ASP A 40 29.44 -6.64 -14.42
CA ASP A 40 28.79 -7.58 -15.29
C ASP A 40 28.08 -6.65 -16.25
N SER A 41 28.80 -6.43 -17.34
CA SER A 41 28.29 -6.01 -18.64
C SER A 41 27.22 -6.96 -19.17
N ASP A 42 26.82 -7.96 -18.40
CA ASP A 42 25.59 -8.71 -18.53
C ASP A 42 24.66 -8.42 -17.34
N ALA A 43 24.37 -7.13 -17.11
CA ALA A 43 22.99 -6.81 -16.81
C ALA A 43 22.20 -7.48 -17.94
N LYS A 44 21.61 -8.66 -17.68
CA LYS A 44 20.38 -9.03 -18.37
C LYS A 44 19.58 -7.74 -18.33
N LEU A 45 19.51 -7.09 -19.48
CA LEU A 45 18.51 -6.10 -19.77
C LEU A 45 17.24 -6.81 -19.32
N VAL A 46 16.79 -6.50 -18.10
CA VAL A 46 15.43 -6.80 -17.68
C VAL A 46 14.67 -6.11 -18.77
N GLU A 47 14.06 -6.92 -19.64
CA GLU A 47 13.32 -6.46 -20.79
C GLU A 47 12.45 -5.32 -20.28
N TYR A 48 12.81 -4.10 -20.69
CA TYR A 48 12.17 -2.90 -20.19
C TYR A 48 10.83 -2.84 -20.90
N ASN A 49 9.86 -3.60 -20.39
CA ASN A 49 8.53 -3.81 -20.95
C ASN A 49 7.64 -2.57 -20.80
N GLY A 50 8.22 -1.35 -20.79
CA GLY A 50 7.47 -0.10 -20.67
C GLY A 50 6.96 0.21 -19.25
N MET A 51 7.39 -0.50 -18.22
CA MET A 51 7.00 -0.23 -16.83
C MET A 51 7.80 0.92 -16.20
N LEU A 52 7.12 1.78 -15.43
CA LEU A 52 7.74 2.86 -14.66
C LEU A 52 8.85 2.36 -13.74
N SER A 53 9.92 3.15 -13.59
CA SER A 53 10.99 2.86 -12.63
C SER A 53 10.48 2.94 -11.18
N GLN A 54 11.10 2.18 -10.27
CA GLN A 54 10.74 2.20 -8.85
C GLN A 54 10.80 3.61 -8.23
N GLU A 55 11.78 4.42 -8.64
CA GLU A 55 11.91 5.82 -8.24
C GLU A 55 10.72 6.66 -8.75
N THR A 56 10.30 6.45 -10.00
CA THR A 56 9.15 7.16 -10.58
C THR A 56 7.86 6.77 -9.88
N VAL A 57 7.62 5.48 -9.68
CA VAL A 57 6.48 4.95 -8.92
C VAL A 57 6.43 5.57 -7.53
N THR A 58 7.56 5.56 -6.81
CA THR A 58 7.69 6.16 -5.48
C THR A 58 7.28 7.63 -5.48
N ARG A 59 7.84 8.42 -6.40
CA ARG A 59 7.55 9.85 -6.51
C ARG A 59 6.09 10.12 -6.83
N LEU A 60 5.51 9.36 -7.77
CA LEU A 60 4.11 9.52 -8.15
C LEU A 60 3.16 9.15 -7.00
N SER A 61 3.43 8.06 -6.27
CA SER A 61 2.62 7.66 -5.11
C SER A 61 2.65 8.70 -4.00
N ILE A 62 3.83 9.24 -3.66
CA ILE A 62 3.96 10.30 -2.65
C ILE A 62 3.22 11.56 -3.11
N ASN A 63 3.37 11.95 -4.38
CA ASN A 63 2.68 13.11 -4.94
C ASN A 63 1.16 12.93 -4.93
N ALA A 64 0.66 11.72 -5.22
CA ALA A 64 -0.76 11.41 -5.16
C ALA A 64 -1.29 11.56 -3.73
N VAL A 65 -0.62 10.96 -2.73
CA VAL A 65 -1.00 11.12 -1.32
C VAL A 65 -0.98 12.60 -0.90
N ASN A 66 0.09 13.32 -1.20
CA ASN A 66 0.19 14.75 -0.86
C ASN A 66 -0.93 15.58 -1.52
N LYS A 67 -1.32 15.25 -2.76
CA LYS A 67 -2.41 15.91 -3.47
C LYS A 67 -3.77 15.67 -2.80
N PHE A 68 -4.13 14.41 -2.56
CA PHE A 68 -5.46 14.03 -2.08
C PHE A 68 -5.68 14.29 -0.58
N TYR A 69 -4.63 14.15 0.24
CA TYR A 69 -4.72 14.32 1.69
C TYR A 69 -4.10 15.64 2.17
N HIS A 70 -3.67 16.51 1.24
CA HIS A 70 -3.04 17.81 1.54
C HIS A 70 -1.82 17.71 2.48
N LEU A 71 -1.07 16.62 2.35
CA LEU A 71 0.15 16.35 3.11
C LEU A 71 1.40 16.87 2.39
N LYS A 72 2.54 16.79 3.07
CA LYS A 72 3.87 17.13 2.54
C LYS A 72 4.88 16.02 2.86
N LEU A 73 4.49 14.79 2.62
CA LEU A 73 5.34 13.62 2.81
C LEU A 73 6.53 13.68 1.85
N THR A 74 7.69 13.29 2.35
CA THR A 74 8.91 13.06 1.58
C THR A 74 9.33 11.59 1.65
N SER A 75 10.16 11.13 0.71
CA SER A 75 10.54 9.71 0.62
C SER A 75 11.33 9.22 1.85
N ASP A 76 12.05 10.10 2.52
CA ASP A 76 12.78 9.80 3.75
C ASP A 76 11.87 9.66 4.98
N GLN A 77 10.62 10.14 4.93
CA GLN A 77 9.65 10.06 6.02
C GLN A 77 8.78 8.80 6.00
N VAL A 78 8.81 8.04 4.90
CA VAL A 78 7.95 6.86 4.70
C VAL A 78 8.75 5.60 4.47
N ARG A 79 8.26 4.46 4.96
CA ARG A 79 8.65 3.12 4.51
C ARG A 79 7.80 2.78 3.30
N ILE A 80 8.42 2.23 2.26
CA ILE A 80 7.80 2.04 0.96
C ILE A 80 7.88 0.56 0.60
N GLY A 81 6.72 -0.07 0.41
CA GLY A 81 6.59 -1.38 -0.23
C GLY A 81 6.03 -1.21 -1.63
N ILE A 82 6.66 -1.81 -2.64
CA ILE A 82 6.20 -1.79 -4.03
C ILE A 82 6.07 -3.23 -4.50
N TYR A 83 4.92 -3.54 -5.07
CA TYR A 83 4.63 -4.83 -5.66
C TYR A 83 3.91 -4.62 -6.99
N SER A 84 4.41 -5.24 -8.07
CA SER A 84 3.80 -5.15 -9.39
C SER A 84 3.28 -6.51 -9.81
N MET A 85 2.06 -6.55 -10.32
CA MET A 85 1.46 -7.72 -10.96
C MET A 85 1.47 -7.52 -12.47
N SER A 86 1.96 -8.50 -13.20
CA SER A 86 1.80 -8.60 -14.64
C SER A 86 0.33 -8.84 -15.03
N GLN A 87 -0.02 -8.58 -16.29
CA GLN A 87 -1.35 -8.91 -16.82
C GLN A 87 -1.71 -10.38 -16.57
N LYS A 88 -0.77 -11.30 -16.79
CA LYS A 88 -0.99 -12.74 -16.56
C LYS A 88 -1.31 -13.05 -15.09
N GLU A 89 -0.64 -12.40 -14.15
CA GLU A 89 -0.93 -12.57 -12.72
C GLU A 89 -2.32 -12.02 -12.37
N LEU A 90 -2.72 -10.88 -12.95
CA LEU A 90 -4.07 -10.34 -12.79
C LEU A 90 -5.15 -11.27 -13.36
N GLU A 91 -4.91 -11.85 -14.54
CA GLU A 91 -5.81 -12.83 -15.15
C GLU A 91 -5.94 -14.10 -14.30
N ASN A 92 -4.83 -14.60 -13.75
CA ASN A 92 -4.84 -15.73 -12.83
C ASN A 92 -5.62 -15.41 -11.55
N LEU A 93 -5.42 -14.21 -10.98
CA LEU A 93 -6.14 -13.75 -9.80
C LEU A 93 -7.64 -13.65 -10.05
N LEU A 94 -8.05 -13.10 -11.20
CA LEU A 94 -9.44 -13.08 -11.63
C LEU A 94 -10.02 -14.50 -11.74
N ALA A 95 -9.29 -15.43 -12.37
CA ALA A 95 -9.73 -16.81 -12.48
C ALA A 95 -9.88 -17.49 -11.11
N MET A 96 -8.99 -17.19 -10.15
CA MET A 96 -9.12 -17.65 -8.77
C MET A 96 -10.35 -17.04 -8.08
N MET A 97 -10.60 -15.75 -8.25
CA MET A 97 -11.80 -15.08 -7.72
C MET A 97 -13.07 -15.69 -8.32
N GLU A 98 -13.13 -15.94 -9.63
CA GLU A 98 -14.24 -16.61 -10.30
C GLU A 98 -14.42 -18.07 -9.88
N GLY A 99 -13.31 -18.78 -9.62
CA GLY A 99 -13.31 -20.15 -9.10
C GLY A 99 -13.85 -20.21 -7.67
N ASN A 100 -13.37 -19.30 -6.81
CA ASN A 100 -13.84 -19.17 -5.43
C ASN A 100 -15.31 -18.72 -5.39
N TYR A 101 -15.72 -17.82 -6.29
CA TYR A 101 -17.10 -17.40 -6.47
C TYR A 101 -18.06 -18.58 -6.71
N LYS A 102 -17.62 -19.62 -7.43
CA LYS A 102 -18.42 -20.84 -7.66
C LYS A 102 -18.60 -21.71 -6.40
N ASN A 103 -17.68 -21.60 -5.44
CA ASN A 103 -17.60 -22.51 -4.29
C ASN A 103 -18.04 -21.90 -2.95
N TYR A 104 -18.21 -20.58 -2.87
CA TYR A 104 -18.50 -19.90 -1.61
C TYR A 104 -20.02 -19.69 -1.42
N GLU A 105 -20.62 -20.32 -0.42
CA GLU A 105 -22.06 -20.22 -0.12
C GLU A 105 -22.53 -18.77 0.11
N ASN A 106 -21.69 -17.91 0.71
CA ASN A 106 -22.02 -16.50 0.93
C ASN A 106 -22.09 -15.68 -0.37
N PHE A 107 -21.40 -16.11 -1.45
CA PHE A 107 -21.46 -15.42 -2.75
C PHE A 107 -22.68 -15.84 -3.60
N LYS A 108 -23.21 -17.05 -3.38
CA LYS A 108 -24.53 -17.42 -3.93
C LYS A 108 -25.65 -16.54 -3.35
N ALA A 109 -25.53 -16.14 -2.10
CA ALA A 109 -26.46 -15.22 -1.44
C ALA A 109 -26.27 -13.75 -1.85
N ALA A 110 -25.05 -13.36 -2.22
CA ALA A 110 -24.70 -11.99 -2.62
C ALA A 110 -25.49 -11.55 -3.89
N GLY A 111 -25.72 -12.47 -4.83
CA GLY A 111 -26.68 -12.28 -5.94
C GLY A 111 -26.07 -11.76 -7.25
N GLU A 112 -26.89 -11.09 -8.07
CA GLU A 112 -26.51 -10.61 -9.41
C GLU A 112 -25.54 -9.43 -9.40
N ARG A 113 -25.37 -8.76 -8.26
CA ARG A 113 -24.59 -7.53 -8.15
C ARG A 113 -23.09 -7.81 -8.12
N GLU A 114 -22.67 -8.79 -7.35
CA GLU A 114 -21.27 -9.23 -7.20
C GLU A 114 -20.81 -9.90 -8.49
N LYS A 115 -21.69 -10.64 -9.18
CA LYS A 115 -21.41 -11.13 -10.55
C LYS A 115 -21.10 -9.97 -11.50
N LYS A 116 -21.92 -8.91 -11.45
CA LYS A 116 -21.70 -7.71 -12.27
C LYS A 116 -20.40 -7.00 -11.87
N ALA A 117 -20.07 -6.93 -10.59
CA ALA A 117 -18.81 -6.35 -10.11
C ALA A 117 -17.60 -7.15 -10.63
N LEU A 118 -17.61 -8.48 -10.47
CA LEU A 118 -16.53 -9.35 -10.96
C LEU A 118 -16.37 -9.25 -12.48
N LYS A 119 -17.48 -9.21 -13.23
CA LYS A 119 -17.45 -9.00 -14.69
C LYS A 119 -16.87 -7.64 -15.07
N ARG A 120 -17.16 -6.57 -14.31
CA ARG A 120 -16.55 -5.24 -14.53
C ARG A 120 -15.05 -5.28 -14.27
N ILE A 121 -14.62 -5.86 -13.15
CA ILE A 121 -13.19 -6.05 -12.83
C ILE A 121 -12.51 -6.83 -13.95
N GLY A 122 -13.10 -7.93 -14.43
CA GLY A 122 -12.55 -8.71 -15.53
C GLY A 122 -12.39 -7.90 -16.82
N LYS A 123 -13.41 -7.11 -17.21
CA LYS A 123 -13.31 -6.19 -18.36
C LYS A 123 -12.18 -5.18 -18.14
N ARG A 124 -12.00 -4.67 -16.92
CA ARG A 124 -10.97 -3.69 -16.58
C ARG A 124 -9.56 -4.29 -16.61
N ILE A 125 -9.36 -5.51 -16.10
CA ILE A 125 -8.07 -6.23 -16.12
C ILE A 125 -7.54 -6.37 -17.56
N THR A 126 -8.41 -6.66 -18.53
CA THR A 126 -7.98 -6.77 -19.95
C THR A 126 -7.44 -5.47 -20.54
N GLN A 127 -7.68 -4.32 -19.89
CA GLN A 127 -7.15 -3.01 -20.29
C GLN A 127 -5.75 -2.74 -19.69
N PHE A 128 -5.36 -3.47 -18.65
CA PHE A 128 -4.07 -3.35 -17.98
C PHE A 128 -3.03 -4.30 -18.59
N THR A 129 -2.70 -4.08 -19.87
CA THR A 129 -1.73 -4.90 -20.60
C THR A 129 -0.34 -4.91 -19.96
N ASP A 130 0.01 -3.79 -19.33
CA ASP A 130 1.28 -3.59 -18.64
C ASP A 130 1.18 -3.98 -17.15
N GLY A 131 0.04 -4.53 -16.71
CA GLY A 131 -0.20 -4.93 -15.33
C GLY A 131 -0.63 -3.79 -14.41
N LEU A 132 -0.45 -3.98 -13.10
CA LEU A 132 -0.77 -3.00 -12.06
C LEU A 132 0.35 -2.96 -11.01
N THR A 133 0.62 -1.77 -10.49
CA THR A 133 1.57 -1.57 -9.40
C THR A 133 0.87 -1.11 -8.14
N PHE A 134 1.03 -1.89 -7.08
CA PHE A 134 0.60 -1.61 -5.73
C PHE A 134 1.75 -1.02 -4.92
N VAL A 135 1.47 0.07 -4.20
CA VAL A 135 2.43 0.78 -3.37
C VAL A 135 1.84 0.98 -1.98
N SER A 136 2.52 0.47 -0.96
CA SER A 136 2.23 0.78 0.43
C SER A 136 3.21 1.82 0.94
N LEU A 137 2.69 2.91 1.49
CA LEU A 137 3.45 3.98 2.13
C LEU A 137 3.09 3.98 3.62
N GLN A 138 4.06 3.78 4.49
CA GLN A 138 3.85 3.82 5.94
C GLN A 138 4.72 4.89 6.57
N GLY A 139 4.13 5.82 7.31
CA GLY A 139 4.86 6.82 8.08
C GLY A 139 5.89 6.18 9.01
N LYS A 140 7.09 6.75 9.07
CA LYS A 140 8.13 6.29 10.01
C LYS A 140 7.90 6.79 11.43
N THR A 141 7.25 7.94 11.57
CA THR A 141 7.10 8.68 12.83
C THR A 141 5.67 8.74 13.33
N ASP A 142 4.70 8.46 12.47
CA ASP A 142 3.28 8.36 12.82
C ASP A 142 2.73 7.00 12.38
N GLN A 143 1.48 6.71 12.76
CA GLN A 143 0.79 5.50 12.34
C GLN A 143 0.06 5.69 11.00
N SER A 144 0.33 6.77 10.26
CA SER A 144 -0.33 6.99 8.98
C SER A 144 0.16 5.95 7.96
N GLY A 145 -0.78 5.38 7.22
CA GLY A 145 -0.49 4.44 6.15
C GLY A 145 -1.36 4.74 4.95
N PHE A 146 -0.82 4.52 3.77
CA PHE A 146 -1.53 4.71 2.51
C PHE A 146 -1.25 3.54 1.57
N GLU A 147 -2.26 3.16 0.81
CA GLU A 147 -2.16 2.23 -0.29
C GLU A 147 -2.49 2.97 -1.58
N VAL A 148 -1.65 2.80 -2.59
CA VAL A 148 -1.83 3.38 -3.91
C VAL A 148 -1.77 2.26 -4.94
N LEU A 149 -2.79 2.16 -5.79
CA LEU A 149 -2.80 1.30 -6.96
C LEU A 149 -2.67 2.16 -8.20
N MET A 150 -1.74 1.83 -9.09
CA MET A 150 -1.51 2.60 -10.30
C MET A 150 -1.23 1.73 -11.53
N ASN A 151 -1.52 2.30 -12.69
CA ASN A 151 -1.14 1.73 -13.97
C ASN A 151 0.37 2.01 -14.22
N PRO A 152 1.22 0.98 -14.36
CA PRO A 152 2.66 1.15 -14.55
C PRO A 152 3.04 1.67 -15.94
N LYS A 153 2.10 1.82 -16.88
CA LYS A 153 2.34 2.37 -18.22
C LYS A 153 2.40 3.90 -18.21
N ASP A 154 1.48 4.53 -17.50
CA ASP A 154 1.24 5.98 -17.53
C ASP A 154 1.31 6.64 -16.14
N GLY A 155 1.39 5.84 -15.07
CA GLY A 155 1.41 6.32 -13.69
C GLY A 155 0.06 6.79 -13.17
N LYS A 156 -1.02 6.53 -13.91
CA LYS A 156 -2.38 6.91 -13.50
C LYS A 156 -2.79 6.16 -12.24
N VAL A 157 -3.32 6.90 -11.28
CA VAL A 157 -3.82 6.33 -10.02
C VAL A 157 -5.20 5.73 -10.25
N GLU A 158 -5.31 4.43 -10.03
CA GLU A 158 -6.55 3.66 -10.13
C GLU A 158 -7.26 3.56 -8.77
N SER A 159 -6.50 3.55 -7.67
CA SER A 159 -7.03 3.57 -6.31
C SER A 159 -6.06 4.24 -5.34
N ILE A 160 -6.59 4.90 -4.31
CA ILE A 160 -5.82 5.39 -3.17
C ILE A 160 -6.65 5.23 -1.89
N MET A 161 -6.06 4.68 -0.84
CA MET A 161 -6.74 4.43 0.43
C MET A 161 -5.85 4.75 1.60
N GLN A 162 -6.39 5.40 2.63
CA GLN A 162 -5.73 5.55 3.92
C GLN A 162 -5.91 4.26 4.74
N ARG A 163 -4.80 3.61 5.10
CA ARG A 163 -4.80 2.49 6.02
C ARG A 163 -5.08 2.95 7.43
N GLY A 164 -5.91 2.18 8.14
CA GLY A 164 -6.19 2.45 9.54
C GLY A 164 -7.00 3.72 9.78
N ALA A 165 -7.68 4.26 8.76
CA ALA A 165 -8.86 5.07 9.02
C ALA A 165 -9.81 4.16 9.81
N GLU A 166 -9.89 4.39 11.11
CA GLU A 166 -10.61 3.53 12.03
C GLU A 166 -12.07 3.51 11.59
N TYR A 167 -12.54 2.37 11.07
CA TYR A 167 -13.96 2.07 11.02
C TYR A 167 -14.42 1.98 12.47
N PHE A 168 -14.70 3.12 13.10
CA PHE A 168 -15.19 3.16 14.47
C PHE A 168 -16.56 2.47 14.49
N ASN A 169 -16.54 1.17 14.81
CA ASN A 169 -17.69 0.47 15.32
C ASN A 169 -17.92 0.97 16.74
N ASP A 170 -18.78 1.97 16.89
CA ASP A 170 -19.38 2.35 18.18
C ASP A 170 -20.36 1.26 18.72
N ALA A 171 -20.08 -0.02 18.43
CA ALA A 171 -20.93 -1.15 18.81
C ALA A 171 -20.44 -1.90 20.06
N THR A 172 -19.31 -1.52 20.66
CA THR A 172 -18.83 -2.14 21.92
C THR A 172 -18.34 -1.08 22.90
N GLY A 173 -19.28 -0.40 23.55
CA GLY A 173 -18.93 0.58 24.58
C GLY A 173 -20.16 1.11 25.29
N SER A 174 -20.71 0.31 26.18
CA SER A 174 -21.76 0.65 27.14
C SER A 174 -21.30 1.71 28.15
N ASP A 175 -21.04 2.95 27.71
CA ASP A 175 -20.87 4.09 28.59
C ASP A 175 -21.81 5.23 28.15
N MET A 176 -22.97 5.28 28.82
CA MET A 176 -23.93 6.38 28.80
C MET A 176 -23.35 7.65 29.46
N ASN A 177 -22.24 8.15 28.95
CA ASN A 177 -21.79 9.52 29.19
C ASN A 177 -21.44 10.14 27.85
N SER A 178 -22.49 10.55 27.13
CA SER A 178 -22.42 11.25 25.86
C SER A 178 -21.67 12.57 26.02
N LYS A 179 -20.34 12.52 25.99
CA LYS A 179 -19.57 13.61 25.37
C LYS A 179 -20.13 13.73 23.95
N MET A 180 -20.64 14.91 23.62
CA MET A 180 -21.22 15.25 22.31
C MET A 180 -20.49 14.50 21.21
N ILE A 181 -21.11 13.44 20.68
CA ILE A 181 -20.70 12.90 19.38
C ILE A 181 -20.81 14.12 18.45
N PRO A 182 -19.73 14.55 17.78
CA PRO A 182 -19.80 15.66 16.85
C PRO A 182 -20.99 15.40 15.93
N LYS A 183 -21.85 16.40 15.73
CA LYS A 183 -22.94 16.27 14.77
C LYS A 183 -22.27 16.03 13.41
N GLY A 184 -22.23 14.76 13.00
CA GLY A 184 -21.60 14.36 11.75
C GLY A 184 -22.22 15.11 10.57
N LEU A 185 -21.54 15.07 9.43
CA LEU A 185 -22.03 15.76 8.23
C LEU A 185 -23.46 15.34 7.90
N SER A 186 -24.30 16.31 7.54
CA SER A 186 -25.58 15.99 6.92
C SER A 186 -25.36 15.29 5.57
N GLY A 187 -26.36 14.55 5.10
CA GLY A 187 -26.28 13.85 3.81
C GLY A 187 -25.95 14.78 2.64
N GLU A 188 -26.49 16.00 2.64
CA GLU A 188 -26.23 17.00 1.60
C GLU A 188 -24.80 17.54 1.65
N GLU A 189 -24.29 17.86 2.85
CA GLU A 189 -22.90 18.30 3.03
C GLU A 189 -21.91 17.22 2.60
N MET A 190 -22.23 15.96 2.90
CA MET A 190 -21.43 14.81 2.56
C MET A 190 -21.37 14.60 1.03
N VAL A 191 -22.50 14.66 0.33
CA VAL A 191 -22.55 14.58 -1.15
C VAL A 191 -21.78 15.73 -1.77
N HIS A 192 -21.94 16.96 -1.27
CA HIS A 192 -21.21 18.12 -1.78
C HIS A 192 -19.68 18.00 -1.58
N LYS A 193 -19.23 17.44 -0.45
CA LYS A 193 -17.80 17.12 -0.25
C LYS A 193 -17.33 16.04 -1.21
N ALA A 194 -18.11 14.97 -1.39
CA ALA A 194 -17.78 13.87 -2.29
C ALA A 194 -17.60 14.37 -3.74
N GLU A 195 -18.45 15.26 -4.22
CA GLU A 195 -18.32 15.89 -5.54
C GLU A 195 -17.02 16.70 -5.71
N LYS A 196 -16.55 17.37 -4.64
CA LYS A 196 -15.25 18.06 -4.65
C LYS A 196 -14.08 17.10 -4.75
N TYR A 197 -14.14 15.95 -4.09
CA TYR A 197 -13.11 14.92 -4.21
C TYR A 197 -13.14 14.24 -5.59
N LEU A 198 -14.34 13.97 -6.11
CA LEU A 198 -14.55 13.42 -7.45
C LEU A 198 -13.88 14.28 -8.53
N ALA A 199 -13.99 15.61 -8.44
CA ALA A 199 -13.37 16.52 -9.39
C ALA A 199 -11.83 16.53 -9.36
N GLN A 200 -11.21 16.01 -8.28
CA GLN A 200 -9.74 15.94 -8.15
C GLN A 200 -9.15 14.66 -8.76
N ILE A 201 -9.98 13.64 -8.99
CA ILE A 201 -9.59 12.35 -9.54
C ILE A 201 -9.42 12.49 -11.05
N GLU A 202 -8.31 11.97 -11.57
CA GLU A 202 -7.99 12.13 -12.98
C GLU A 202 -8.92 11.28 -13.86
N GLY A 203 -9.46 11.93 -14.91
CA GLY A 203 -10.38 11.32 -15.84
C GLY A 203 -11.83 11.28 -15.37
N THR A 204 -12.15 11.92 -14.23
CA THR A 204 -13.51 11.97 -13.69
C THR A 204 -14.03 13.41 -13.69
N ALA A 205 -14.73 13.79 -14.76
CA ALA A 205 -15.56 14.99 -14.69
C ALA A 205 -16.77 14.69 -13.80
N ALA A 206 -17.03 15.51 -12.77
CA ALA A 206 -18.17 15.29 -11.88
C ALA A 206 -19.50 15.15 -12.64
N SER A 207 -19.65 15.87 -13.75
CA SER A 207 -20.82 15.80 -14.64
C SER A 207 -21.00 14.46 -15.37
N ALA A 208 -19.94 13.67 -15.52
CA ALA A 208 -19.95 12.37 -16.19
C ALA A 208 -20.41 11.24 -15.26
N TYR A 209 -20.42 11.50 -13.95
CA TYR A 209 -20.79 10.54 -12.93
C TYR A 209 -22.11 10.92 -12.25
N GLN A 210 -22.83 9.92 -11.77
CA GLN A 210 -24.03 10.07 -10.95
C GLN A 210 -23.90 9.15 -9.73
N LEU A 211 -24.33 9.63 -8.57
CA LEU A 211 -24.42 8.79 -7.38
C LEU A 211 -25.47 7.70 -7.63
N ASP A 212 -25.06 6.43 -7.50
CA ASP A 212 -25.94 5.26 -7.68
C ASP A 212 -26.45 4.78 -6.32
N TYR A 213 -25.55 4.56 -5.37
CA TYR A 213 -25.88 4.14 -4.01
C TYR A 213 -24.78 4.53 -3.03
N GLN A 214 -25.10 4.41 -1.74
CA GLN A 214 -24.18 4.72 -0.65
C GLN A 214 -24.35 3.72 0.50
N TYR A 215 -23.26 3.45 1.23
CA TYR A 215 -23.26 2.61 2.44
C TYR A 215 -22.60 3.32 3.60
N SER A 216 -23.16 3.17 4.79
CA SER A 216 -22.63 3.75 6.02
C SER A 216 -22.17 2.63 6.93
N TYR A 217 -20.92 2.70 7.39
CA TYR A 217 -20.31 1.75 8.32
C TYR A 217 -19.63 2.53 9.45
N GLY A 218 -20.31 2.65 10.59
CA GLY A 218 -19.83 3.46 11.70
C GLY A 218 -19.66 4.92 11.28
N THR A 219 -18.42 5.42 11.38
CA THR A 219 -18.00 6.77 11.00
C THR A 219 -17.57 6.89 9.55
N THR A 220 -17.74 5.84 8.74
CA THR A 220 -17.33 5.82 7.33
C THR A 220 -18.54 5.80 6.42
N GLN A 221 -18.53 6.66 5.41
CA GLN A 221 -19.49 6.65 4.31
C GLN A 221 -18.79 6.26 3.01
N GLU A 222 -19.30 5.21 2.37
CA GLU A 222 -18.93 4.84 1.01
C GLU A 222 -19.99 5.36 0.04
N LEU A 223 -19.55 6.02 -1.02
CA LEU A 223 -20.39 6.56 -2.09
C LEU A 223 -19.97 5.95 -3.41
N TYR A 224 -20.92 5.36 -4.12
CA TYR A 224 -20.66 4.69 -5.38
C TYR A 224 -21.24 5.49 -6.52
N TYR A 225 -20.35 6.03 -7.34
CA TYR A 225 -20.66 6.80 -8.51
C TYR A 225 -20.55 5.91 -9.75
N ARG A 226 -21.53 6.03 -10.64
CA ARG A 226 -21.48 5.39 -11.97
C ARG A 226 -21.42 6.42 -13.06
N THR A 227 -20.72 6.07 -14.11
CA THR A 227 -20.76 6.80 -15.38
C THR A 227 -22.18 6.80 -15.93
N LYS A 228 -22.59 7.91 -16.55
CA LYS A 228 -23.89 8.01 -17.25
C LYS A 228 -23.95 7.14 -18.51
N GLU A 229 -22.79 6.81 -19.06
CA GLU A 229 -22.65 5.83 -20.13
C GLU A 229 -22.67 4.41 -19.54
N PRO A 230 -23.59 3.54 -19.98
CA PRO A 230 -23.64 2.16 -19.48
C PRO A 230 -22.30 1.45 -19.74
N ASP A 231 -21.83 0.70 -18.73
CA ASP A 231 -20.66 -0.19 -18.76
C ASP A 231 -19.26 0.47 -18.83
N VAL A 232 -19.13 1.76 -18.48
CA VAL A 232 -17.84 2.50 -18.58
C VAL A 232 -17.03 2.49 -17.27
N GLY A 233 -17.67 2.39 -16.10
CA GLY A 233 -16.98 2.18 -14.83
C GLY A 233 -17.76 2.65 -13.60
N GLU A 234 -17.45 2.06 -12.45
CA GLU A 234 -17.91 2.46 -11.11
C GLU A 234 -16.74 3.11 -10.36
N LEU A 235 -17.01 4.13 -9.56
CA LEU A 235 -16.03 4.76 -8.70
C LEU A 235 -16.60 4.77 -7.28
N ARG A 236 -15.88 4.17 -6.34
CA ARG A 236 -16.15 4.27 -4.92
C ARG A 236 -15.35 5.42 -4.32
N LEU A 237 -16.01 6.31 -3.58
CA LEU A 237 -15.38 7.28 -2.68
C LEU A 237 -15.67 6.89 -1.23
N VAL A 238 -14.68 7.07 -0.36
CA VAL A 238 -14.78 6.74 1.06
C VAL A 238 -14.45 7.99 1.86
N ILE A 239 -15.34 8.39 2.76
CA ILE A 239 -15.26 9.63 3.53
C ILE A 239 -15.54 9.32 5.01
N ASP A 240 -14.75 9.91 5.91
CA ASP A 240 -15.03 9.93 7.34
C ASP A 240 -16.15 10.94 7.61
N THR A 241 -17.27 10.52 8.20
CA THR A 241 -18.45 11.36 8.43
C THR A 241 -18.33 12.27 9.65
N ASN A 242 -17.39 12.00 10.56
CA ASN A 242 -17.14 12.81 11.76
C ASN A 242 -16.22 13.99 11.42
N ALA A 243 -15.07 13.71 10.82
CA ALA A 243 -14.10 14.72 10.39
C ALA A 243 -14.47 15.33 9.03
N GLY A 244 -15.29 14.62 8.25
CA GLY A 244 -15.59 14.99 6.88
C GLY A 244 -14.36 14.89 5.98
N GLU A 245 -13.42 14.02 6.33
CA GLU A 245 -12.12 13.87 5.66
C GLU A 245 -12.19 12.76 4.61
N PHE A 246 -11.37 12.93 3.56
CA PHE A 246 -11.24 11.93 2.51
C PHE A 246 -10.45 10.73 3.03
N ILE A 247 -11.04 9.54 2.96
CA ILE A 247 -10.34 8.29 3.30
C ILE A 247 -9.71 7.70 2.04
N GLY A 248 -10.41 7.71 0.90
CA GLY A 248 -9.88 7.12 -0.32
C GLY A 248 -10.87 7.04 -1.49
N PHE A 249 -10.37 6.61 -2.64
CA PHE A 249 -11.19 6.24 -3.79
C PHE A 249 -10.72 4.94 -4.41
N ASP A 250 -11.61 4.26 -5.11
CA ASP A 250 -11.31 3.04 -5.84
C ASP A 250 -12.12 2.93 -7.12
N LYS A 251 -11.43 2.80 -8.26
CA LYS A 251 -12.08 2.58 -9.56
C LYS A 251 -12.39 1.11 -9.74
N ASP A 252 -13.64 0.80 -10.06
CA ASP A 252 -14.15 -0.55 -10.31
C ASP A 252 -13.86 -1.56 -9.20
N ASN A 253 -13.64 -1.08 -7.96
CA ASN A 253 -13.23 -1.86 -6.80
C ASN A 253 -11.94 -2.68 -7.03
N LEU A 254 -10.99 -2.15 -7.82
CA LEU A 254 -9.74 -2.85 -8.15
C LEU A 254 -8.87 -3.13 -6.92
N SER A 255 -8.97 -2.33 -5.85
CA SER A 255 -8.25 -2.62 -4.60
C SER A 255 -8.72 -3.93 -3.95
N GLU A 256 -9.95 -4.39 -4.22
CA GLU A 256 -10.46 -5.64 -3.64
C GLU A 256 -9.68 -6.87 -4.11
N MET A 257 -9.06 -6.81 -5.29
CA MET A 257 -8.21 -7.88 -5.79
C MET A 257 -7.07 -8.19 -4.82
N TRP A 258 -6.58 -7.19 -4.08
CA TRP A 258 -5.50 -7.37 -3.11
C TRP A 258 -5.88 -8.30 -1.96
N PHE A 259 -7.16 -8.31 -1.54
CA PHE A 259 -7.63 -9.25 -0.52
C PHE A 259 -7.54 -10.72 -0.97
N TYR A 260 -7.64 -10.97 -2.27
CA TYR A 260 -7.58 -12.32 -2.84
C TYR A 260 -6.15 -12.77 -3.20
N ASN A 261 -5.17 -11.87 -3.10
CA ASN A 261 -3.77 -12.18 -3.37
C ASN A 261 -3.03 -12.74 -2.14
N ASN A 262 -3.69 -12.81 -0.97
CA ASN A 262 -3.17 -13.35 0.29
C ASN A 262 -4.03 -14.51 0.79
#